data_AF-R7ZTR7-F1
#
_entry.id   AF-R7ZTR7-F1
#
_cell.length_a   1.000
_cell.length_b   1.000
_cell.length_c   1.000
_cell.angle_alpha   90.00
_cell.angle_beta   90.00
_cell.angle_gamma   90.00
#
_symmetry.space_group_name_H-M   'P 1'
#
loop_
_entity.id
_entity.type
_entity.pdbx_description
1 polymer ?
#
loop_
_entity_poly.entity_id
_entity_poly.type
_entity_poly.pdbx_seq_one_letter_code
_entity_poly.pdbx_strand_id
1 'polypeptide(L)' 'MTNHLHLVVQQKDGKLSDWVRDFKKFTSKKLLKMIMDNPPESRKEWLKMIFAYHAKLNKRAVNMQFWTHEM' A
#
# COMPACT_ATOMS: atom_id res chain seq x y z
N MET A 1 14.29 -7.79 -3.72
CA MET A 1 12.99 -8.24 -4.26
C MET A 1 12.18 -7.01 -4.64
N THR A 2 11.38 -7.08 -5.72
CA THR A 2 10.76 -5.89 -6.34
C THR A 2 9.35 -5.56 -5.84
N ASN A 3 8.73 -6.44 -5.04
CA ASN A 3 7.32 -6.34 -4.63
C ASN A 3 7.08 -6.26 -3.11
N HIS A 4 8.13 -6.17 -2.30
CA HIS A 4 8.01 -5.99 -0.86
C HIS A 4 9.17 -5.18 -0.31
N LEU A 5 9.01 -4.78 0.94
CA LEU A 5 9.89 -3.87 1.64
C LEU A 5 10.36 -4.53 2.94
N HIS A 6 11.67 -4.58 3.13
CA HIS A 6 12.29 -4.97 4.40
C HIS A 6 12.66 -3.69 5.16
N LEU A 7 12.26 -3.59 6.42
CA LEU A 7 12.53 -2.42 7.26
C LEU A 7 13.07 -2.88 8.62
N VAL A 8 14.09 -2.18 9.11
CA VAL A 8 14.52 -2.24 10.51
C VAL A 8 14.07 -0.94 11.16
N VAL A 9 13.15 -1.02 12.13
CA VAL A 9 12.53 0.15 12.77
C VAL A 9 12.38 -0.08 14.26
N GLN A 10 12.60 0.98 15.03
CA GLN A 10 12.36 1.01 16.47
C GLN A 10 11.31 2.08 16.77
N GLN A 11 10.37 1.77 17.66
CA GLN A 11 9.43 2.75 18.19
C GLN A 11 9.68 2.96 19.69
N LYS A 12 9.78 4.23 20.12
CA LYS A 12 10.16 4.61 21.48
C LYS A 12 9.14 4.17 22.52
N ASP A 13 7.85 4.33 22.23
CA ASP A 13 6.76 4.14 23.20
C ASP A 13 6.10 2.76 23.16
N GLY A 14 6.76 1.75 22.57
CA GLY A 14 6.30 0.35 22.63
C GLY A 14 5.10 -0.02 21.75
N LYS A 15 4.72 0.80 20.76
CA LYS A 15 3.56 0.56 19.86
C LYS A 15 3.94 0.44 18.39
N LEU A 16 4.82 -0.51 18.08
CA LEU A 16 5.28 -0.72 16.70
C LEU A 16 4.11 -1.11 15.76
N SER A 17 3.09 -1.82 16.26
CA SER A 17 1.90 -2.20 15.49
C SER A 17 1.09 -0.99 14.99
N ASP A 18 0.89 0.02 15.83
CA ASP A 18 0.24 1.28 15.46
C ASP A 18 1.06 2.02 14.41
N TRP A 19 2.37 2.09 14.61
CA TRP A 19 3.27 2.69 13.63
C TRP A 19 3.20 1.96 12.28
N VAL A 20 3.22 0.63 12.26
CA VAL A 20 3.10 -0.17 11.03
C VAL A 20 1.76 0.06 10.34
N ARG A 21 0.66 0.13 11.10
CA ARG A 21 -0.67 0.46 10.56
C ARG A 21 -0.66 1.81 9.87
N ASP A 22 -0.15 2.83 10.55
CA ASP A 22 -0.19 4.21 10.06
C ASP A 22 0.79 4.41 8.90
N PHE A 23 1.96 3.78 8.94
CA PHE A 23 2.90 3.68 7.83
C PHE A 23 2.22 3.10 6.59
N LYS A 24 1.59 1.92 6.70
CA LYS A 24 0.91 1.27 5.58
C LYS A 24 -0.24 2.13 5.05
N LYS A 25 -1.02 2.76 5.94
CA LYS A 25 -2.14 3.64 5.56
C LYS A 25 -1.68 4.88 4.81
N PHE A 26 -0.66 5.57 5.31
CA PHE A 26 -0.11 6.79 4.70
C PHE A 26 0.52 6.49 3.35
N THR A 27 1.43 5.51 3.31
CA THR A 27 2.16 5.13 2.09
C THR A 27 1.23 4.61 1.00
N SER A 28 0.22 3.80 1.35
CA SER A 28 -0.79 3.34 0.39
C SER A 28 -1.44 4.50 -0.35
N LYS A 29 -1.95 5.50 0.39
CA LYS A 29 -2.59 6.68 -0.22
C LYS A 29 -1.61 7.49 -1.08
N LYS A 30 -0.40 7.74 -0.56
CA LYS A 30 0.59 8.57 -1.25
C LYS A 30 1.10 7.91 -2.53
N LEU A 31 1.45 6.62 -2.46
CA LEU A 31 1.96 5.86 -3.60
C LEU A 31 0.90 5.63 -4.66
N LEU A 32 -0.33 5.29 -4.28
CA LEU A 32 -1.44 5.19 -5.23
C LEU A 32 -1.65 6.51 -5.97
N LYS A 33 -1.68 7.65 -5.24
CA LYS A 33 -1.77 8.98 -5.87
C LYS A 33 -0.61 9.23 -6.83
N MET A 34 0.62 8.94 -6.42
CA MET A 34 1.80 9.13 -7.27
C MET A 34 1.75 8.27 -8.54
N ILE A 35 1.24 7.04 -8.47
CA ILE A 35 1.09 6.17 -9.65
C ILE A 35 0.02 6.74 -10.59
N MET A 36 -1.14 7.14 -10.07
CA MET A 36 -2.25 7.62 -10.89
C MET A 36 -1.99 8.99 -11.52
N ASP A 37 -1.28 9.85 -10.79
CA ASP A 37 -0.94 11.21 -11.20
C ASP A 37 0.36 11.28 -12.03
N ASN A 38 0.98 10.15 -12.39
CA ASN A 38 2.22 10.08 -13.17
C ASN A 38 1.92 9.79 -14.65
N PRO A 39 1.92 10.80 -15.56
CA PRO A 39 1.62 10.57 -16.97
C PRO A 39 2.59 9.61 -17.66
N PRO A 40 3.91 9.63 -17.36
CA PRO A 40 4.86 8.62 -17.86
C PRO A 40 4.63 7.15 -17.47
N GLU A 41 3.84 6.83 -16.43
CA GLU A 41 3.64 5.44 -16.01
C GLU A 41 2.64 4.73 -16.92
N SER A 42 3.17 3.96 -17.88
CA SER A 42 2.37 3.22 -18.86
C SER A 42 1.46 2.15 -18.25
N ARG A 43 1.78 1.64 -17.05
CA ARG A 43 1.01 0.57 -16.39
C ARG A 43 -0.06 1.08 -15.44
N LYS A 44 -0.30 2.39 -15.34
CA LYS A 44 -1.18 2.97 -14.31
C LYS A 44 -2.59 2.36 -14.30
N GLU A 45 -3.19 2.14 -15.46
CA GLU A 45 -4.55 1.58 -15.56
C GLU A 45 -4.57 0.10 -15.18
N TRP A 46 -3.53 -0.66 -15.55
CA TRP A 46 -3.36 -2.04 -15.12
C TRP A 46 -3.20 -2.12 -13.60
N LEU A 47 -2.33 -1.29 -13.00
CA LEU A 47 -2.12 -1.22 -11.56
C LEU A 47 -3.42 -0.83 -10.83
N LYS A 48 -4.16 0.15 -11.35
CA LYS A 48 -5.46 0.57 -10.82
C LYS A 48 -6.45 -0.59 -10.79
N MET A 49 -6.55 -1.35 -11.89
CA MET A 49 -7.42 -2.53 -11.97
C MET A 49 -7.02 -3.59 -10.95
N ILE A 50 -5.73 -3.91 -10.83
CA ILE A 50 -5.21 -4.89 -9.86
C ILE A 50 -5.53 -4.47 -8.42
N PHE A 51 -5.24 -3.22 -8.06
CA PHE A 51 -5.49 -2.72 -6.70
C PHE A 51 -6.99 -2.67 -6.37
N ALA A 52 -7.84 -2.34 -7.34
CA ALA A 52 -9.30 -2.37 -7.16
C ALA A 52 -9.84 -3.79 -7.04
N TYR A 53 -9.30 -4.74 -7.83
CA TYR A 53 -9.67 -6.15 -7.75
C TYR A 53 -9.37 -6.73 -6.36
N HIS A 54 -8.16 -6.52 -5.83
CA HIS A 54 -7.79 -7.03 -4.51
C HIS A 54 -8.51 -6.31 -3.36
N ALA A 55 -8.88 -5.03 -3.52
CA ALA A 55 -9.69 -4.33 -2.53
C ALA A 55 -11.05 -5.02 -2.30
N LYS A 56 -11.69 -5.53 -3.36
CA LYS A 56 -12.98 -6.25 -3.26
C LYS A 56 -12.88 -7.50 -2.39
N LEU A 57 -11.71 -8.13 -2.32
CA LEU A 57 -11.47 -9.34 -1.54
C LEU A 57 -11.15 -9.03 -0.06
N ASN A 58 -10.88 -7.76 0.28
CA ASN A 58 -10.43 -7.36 1.60
C ASN A 58 -11.39 -6.37 2.25
N LYS A 59 -12.12 -6.83 3.28
CA LYS A 59 -13.06 -6.01 4.05
C LYS A 59 -12.46 -4.73 4.66
N ARG A 60 -11.14 -4.65 4.82
CA ARG A 60 -10.42 -3.49 5.39
C ARG A 60 -10.00 -2.47 4.33
N ALA A 61 -9.98 -2.84 3.04
CA ALA A 61 -9.61 -1.96 1.94
C ALA A 61 -10.88 -1.56 1.18
N VAL A 62 -11.16 -0.26 1.06
CA VAL A 62 -12.43 0.21 0.47
C VAL A 62 -12.38 0.12 -1.05
N ASN A 63 -11.55 0.96 -1.69
CA ASN A 63 -11.55 1.11 -3.15
C ASN A 63 -10.27 0.58 -3.82
N MET A 64 -9.14 0.58 -3.10
CA MET A 64 -7.84 0.17 -3.63
C MET A 64 -6.99 -0.45 -2.51
N GLN A 65 -6.37 -1.59 -2.80
CA GLN A 65 -5.45 -2.28 -1.90
C GLN A 65 -4.02 -2.24 -2.45
N PHE A 66 -3.13 -1.48 -1.81
CA PHE A 66 -1.71 -1.44 -2.16
C PHE A 66 -0.88 -2.49 -1.41
N TRP A 67 -1.04 -2.57 -0.08
CA TRP A 67 -0.32 -3.52 0.77
C TRP A 67 -1.09 -4.83 0.89
N THR A 68 -0.37 -5.95 0.83
CA THR A 68 -0.88 -7.27 1.20
C THR A 68 -0.64 -7.55 2.69
N HIS A 69 -1.38 -8.50 3.23
CA HIS A 69 -1.19 -9.04 4.58
C HIS A 69 -0.77 -10.51 4.57
N GLU A 70 -0.63 -11.09 3.37
CA GLU A 70 -0.21 -12.47 3.16
C GLU A 70 1.32 -12.48 2.95
N MET A 71 1.98 -13.41 3.64
CA MET A 71 3.34 -13.85 3.36
C MET A 71 3.28 -15.10 2.51
#